data_AF-A0A645GAW3-F1
#
_entry.id   AF-A0A645GAW3-F1
#
_cell.length_a   1.000
_cell.length_b   1.000
_cell.length_c   1.000
_cell.angle_alpha   90.00
_cell.angle_beta   90.00
_cell.angle_gamma   90.00
#
_symmetry.space_group_name_H-M   'P 1'
#
loop_
_entity.id
_entity.type
_entity.pdbx_description
1 polymer ?
#
loop_
_entity_poly.entity_id
_entity_poly.type
_entity_poly.pdbx_seq_one_letter_code
_entity_poly.pdbx_strand_id
1 'polypeptide(L)'
;MSTPLHHFCNREFTEELEELVERNVLLFMLDGSVIFGRITRFCDCVATILPAIGINGYYGQAFPFVQFRPPNGTLFAPLTISEVDVDVCNIAAVIEGPFVLSPLAVVNGFRVGKTPLTATSFPERKVDSLEEELKELEGQNIGVSTLGGWTFGGQLGDVDDCIVLIGSATTNFPPALVIGSVVVFGPAFPGGSIVLTGNFHAWINLKAVVQVLLP
;
A
#
# COMPACT_ATOMS: atom_id res chain seq x y z
N MET A 1 8.74 -21.68 -9.45
CA MET A 1 9.07 -22.05 -8.06
C MET A 1 7.95 -21.53 -7.20
N SER A 2 7.07 -22.43 -6.75
CA SER A 2 5.84 -22.13 -6.03
C SER A 2 6.11 -22.12 -4.53
N THR A 3 6.47 -20.98 -3.98
CA THR A 3 6.17 -20.71 -2.57
C THR A 3 4.64 -20.54 -2.50
N PRO A 4 3.89 -21.37 -1.75
CA PRO A 4 2.46 -21.17 -1.64
C PRO A 4 2.25 -19.89 -0.83
N LEU A 5 1.87 -18.80 -1.51
CA LEU A 5 1.51 -17.51 -0.88
C LEU A 5 0.40 -17.66 0.18
N HIS A 6 -0.24 -18.84 0.25
CA HIS A 6 -1.23 -19.20 1.25
C HIS A 6 -0.86 -18.88 2.71
N HIS A 7 0.43 -18.89 3.08
CA HIS A 7 0.84 -18.51 4.43
C HIS A 7 0.59 -17.01 4.74
N PHE A 8 0.58 -16.15 3.72
CA PHE A 8 0.21 -14.74 3.81
C PHE A 8 -1.29 -14.50 3.69
N CYS A 9 -2.11 -15.52 3.36
CA CYS A 9 -3.56 -15.37 3.42
C CYS A 9 -3.97 -15.01 4.85
N ASN A 10 -4.81 -14.00 4.94
CA ASN A 10 -5.20 -13.39 6.18
C ASN A 10 -6.69 -13.09 6.06
N ARG A 11 -7.50 -13.74 6.90
CA ARG A 11 -8.94 -13.73 6.74
C ARG A 11 -9.49 -12.35 7.04
N GLU A 12 -9.04 -11.77 8.15
CA GLU A 12 -9.40 -10.44 8.60
C GLU A 12 -9.05 -9.42 7.51
N PHE A 13 -7.85 -9.51 6.92
CA PHE A 13 -7.45 -8.65 5.81
C PHE A 13 -8.29 -8.87 4.55
N THR A 14 -8.77 -10.09 4.32
CA THR A 14 -9.67 -10.40 3.20
C THR A 14 -11.05 -9.80 3.44
N GLU A 15 -11.56 -9.86 4.68
CA GLU A 15 -12.84 -9.26 5.08
C GLU A 15 -12.79 -7.73 4.87
N GLU A 16 -11.72 -7.05 5.30
CA GLU A 16 -11.53 -5.62 5.01
C GLU A 16 -11.49 -5.32 3.51
N LEU A 17 -10.79 -6.15 2.73
CA LEU A 17 -10.75 -6.01 1.28
C LEU A 17 -12.13 -6.18 0.62
N GLU A 18 -12.98 -7.07 1.14
CA GLU A 18 -14.37 -7.25 0.70
C GLU A 18 -15.23 -6.02 0.99
N GLU A 19 -15.00 -5.30 2.08
CA GLU A 19 -15.68 -4.02 2.37
C GLU A 19 -15.30 -2.90 1.38
N LEU A 20 -14.16 -3.04 0.70
CA LEU A 20 -13.66 -2.11 -0.32
C LEU A 20 -14.19 -2.42 -1.74
N VAL A 21 -15.12 -3.36 -1.90
CA VAL A 21 -15.79 -3.61 -3.19
C VAL A 21 -16.45 -2.34 -3.71
N GLU A 22 -16.33 -2.11 -5.02
CA GLU A 22 -16.73 -0.92 -5.76
C GLU A 22 -15.96 0.36 -5.38
N ARG A 23 -14.95 0.30 -4.50
CA ARG A 23 -14.08 1.45 -4.17
C ARG A 23 -12.81 1.47 -5.00
N ASN A 24 -12.33 2.68 -5.28
CA ASN A 24 -11.02 2.89 -5.85
C ASN A 24 -9.96 2.61 -4.78
N VAL A 25 -8.94 1.83 -5.14
CA VAL A 25 -7.90 1.39 -4.24
C VAL A 25 -6.52 1.43 -4.90
N LEU A 26 -5.50 1.56 -4.07
CA LEU A 26 -4.11 1.37 -4.44
C LEU A 26 -3.58 0.12 -3.73
N LEU A 27 -3.37 -0.96 -4.47
CA LEU A 27 -2.92 -2.26 -3.96
C LEU A 27 -1.41 -2.39 -4.06
N PHE A 28 -0.78 -2.82 -2.98
CA PHE A 28 0.65 -3.01 -2.86
C PHE A 28 0.96 -4.49 -2.74
N MET A 29 1.74 -5.02 -3.67
CA MET A 29 1.97 -6.45 -3.82
C MET A 29 3.26 -6.88 -3.11
N LEU A 30 3.32 -8.14 -2.67
CA LEU A 30 4.51 -8.72 -2.02
C LEU A 30 5.73 -8.83 -2.96
N ASP A 31 5.51 -8.77 -4.28
CA ASP A 31 6.58 -8.71 -5.28
C ASP A 31 7.11 -7.29 -5.52
N GLY A 32 6.56 -6.28 -4.84
CA GLY A 32 6.93 -4.88 -4.99
C GLY A 32 6.24 -4.17 -6.17
N SER A 33 5.26 -4.80 -6.82
CA SER A 33 4.39 -4.12 -7.78
C SER A 33 3.23 -3.38 -7.11
N VAL A 34 2.68 -2.38 -7.79
CA VAL A 34 1.53 -1.60 -7.30
C VAL A 34 0.46 -1.49 -8.38
N ILE A 35 -0.80 -1.67 -7.99
CA ILE A 35 -1.98 -1.60 -8.86
C ILE A 35 -2.89 -0.48 -8.36
N PHE A 36 -3.31 0.41 -9.24
CA PHE A 36 -4.37 1.37 -8.98
C PHE A 36 -5.57 1.07 -9.86
N GLY A 37 -6.73 0.90 -9.24
CA GLY A 37 -7.97 0.55 -9.90
C GLY A 37 -9.13 0.53 -8.92
N ARG A 38 -10.18 -0.20 -9.27
CA ARG A 38 -11.38 -0.40 -8.46
C ARG A 38 -11.61 -1.88 -8.27
N ILE A 39 -11.81 -2.32 -7.03
CA ILE A 39 -12.17 -3.72 -6.76
C ILE A 39 -13.64 -3.90 -7.17
N THR A 40 -13.95 -4.95 -7.91
CA THR A 40 -15.33 -5.17 -8.39
C THR A 40 -15.89 -6.53 -8.02
N ARG A 41 -15.02 -7.51 -7.77
CA ARG A 41 -15.43 -8.86 -7.44
C ARG A 41 -14.38 -9.54 -6.57
N PHE A 42 -14.85 -10.37 -5.64
CA PHE A 42 -14.06 -11.38 -4.95
C PHE A 42 -14.60 -12.78 -5.27
N CYS A 43 -13.70 -13.70 -5.62
CA CYS A 43 -13.99 -15.13 -5.76
C CYS A 43 -12.84 -15.93 -5.16
N ASP A 44 -13.10 -16.73 -4.11
CA ASP A 44 -12.15 -17.73 -3.59
C ASP A 44 -10.69 -17.22 -3.48
N CYS A 45 -10.51 -16.05 -2.82
CA CYS A 45 -9.23 -15.33 -2.64
C CYS A 45 -8.67 -14.59 -3.86
N VAL A 46 -9.43 -14.43 -4.93
CA VAL A 46 -9.05 -13.61 -6.10
C VAL A 46 -9.91 -12.35 -6.16
N ALA A 47 -9.26 -11.20 -6.20
CA ALA A 47 -9.87 -9.89 -6.39
C ALA A 47 -9.75 -9.46 -7.86
N THR A 48 -10.87 -9.16 -8.51
CA THR A 48 -10.88 -8.59 -9.87
C THR A 48 -10.86 -7.08 -9.81
N ILE A 49 -9.83 -6.49 -10.43
CA ILE A 49 -9.58 -5.05 -10.47
C ILE A 49 -9.92 -4.51 -11.85
N LEU A 50 -10.82 -3.52 -11.87
CA LEU A 50 -11.25 -2.78 -13.05
C LEU A 50 -10.78 -1.32 -12.99
N PRO A 51 -10.92 -0.54 -14.08
CA PRO A 51 -10.53 0.86 -14.09
C PRO A 51 -11.20 1.66 -12.97
N ALA A 52 -10.44 2.56 -12.36
CA ALA A 52 -10.93 3.43 -11.32
C ALA A 52 -12.00 4.40 -11.86
N ILE A 53 -13.03 4.70 -11.06
CA ILE A 53 -14.13 5.59 -11.44
C ILE A 53 -13.95 6.97 -10.82
N GLY A 54 -14.35 8.03 -11.53
CA GLY A 54 -14.31 9.39 -10.99
C GLY A 54 -12.90 9.96 -10.83
N ILE A 55 -11.89 9.28 -11.42
CA ILE A 55 -10.51 9.74 -11.41
C ILE A 55 -10.26 10.64 -12.60
N ASN A 56 -9.86 11.88 -12.32
CA ASN A 56 -9.44 12.80 -13.37
C ASN A 56 -8.06 12.41 -13.87
N GLY A 57 -7.93 12.26 -15.18
CA GLY A 57 -6.66 12.09 -15.84
C GLY A 57 -5.99 13.38 -16.24
N TYR A 58 -4.81 13.23 -16.83
CA TYR A 58 -4.08 14.36 -17.39
C TYR A 58 -4.97 15.00 -18.47
N TYR A 59 -5.26 16.30 -18.34
CA TYR A 59 -6.24 17.06 -19.14
C TYR A 59 -7.73 16.77 -18.88
N GLY A 60 -8.11 16.21 -17.72
CA GLY A 60 -9.52 16.07 -17.32
C GLY A 60 -10.28 14.96 -18.05
N GLN A 61 -9.57 14.02 -18.70
CA GLN A 61 -10.18 12.82 -19.27
C GLN A 61 -10.22 11.69 -18.25
N ALA A 62 -11.31 10.93 -18.22
CA ALA A 62 -11.38 9.70 -17.41
C ALA A 62 -10.28 8.72 -17.85
N PHE A 63 -9.66 8.03 -16.90
CA PHE A 63 -8.71 6.95 -17.19
C PHE A 63 -9.48 5.62 -17.34
N PRO A 64 -9.64 5.06 -18.55
CA PRO A 64 -10.45 3.87 -18.75
C PRO A 64 -9.65 2.57 -18.53
N PHE A 65 -8.54 2.63 -17.79
CA PHE A 65 -7.63 1.51 -17.59
C PHE A 65 -7.21 1.39 -16.13
N VAL A 66 -6.99 0.15 -15.70
CA VAL A 66 -6.21 -0.17 -14.50
C VAL A 66 -4.78 0.27 -14.73
N GLN A 67 -4.15 0.85 -13.71
CA GLN A 67 -2.76 1.25 -13.77
C GLN A 67 -1.92 0.29 -12.96
N PHE A 68 -0.91 -0.28 -13.59
CA PHE A 68 0.00 -1.23 -12.97
C PHE A 68 1.43 -0.70 -13.06
N ARG A 69 2.19 -0.80 -11.99
CA ARG A 69 3.63 -0.55 -11.99
C ARG A 69 4.36 -1.76 -11.42
N PRO A 70 5.24 -2.41 -12.20
CA PRO A 70 6.15 -3.42 -11.65
C PRO A 70 7.13 -2.78 -10.66
N PRO A 71 7.91 -3.58 -9.90
CA PRO A 71 8.99 -3.10 -9.00
C PRO A 71 10.16 -2.48 -9.77
N ASN A 72 9.89 -1.42 -10.54
CA ASN A 72 10.83 -0.71 -11.39
C ASN A 72 10.54 0.79 -11.35
N GLY A 73 11.18 1.48 -10.40
CA GLY A 73 11.09 2.93 -10.25
C GLY A 73 11.73 3.73 -11.38
N THR A 74 12.36 3.08 -12.38
CA THR A 74 12.84 3.75 -13.59
C THR A 74 11.79 3.83 -14.69
N LEU A 75 10.71 3.04 -14.57
CA LEU A 75 9.61 3.08 -15.54
C LEU A 75 8.98 4.47 -15.50
N PHE A 76 8.90 5.15 -16.64
CA PHE A 76 8.44 6.54 -16.66
C PHE A 76 6.93 6.68 -16.39
N ALA A 77 6.13 5.76 -16.95
CA ALA A 77 4.67 5.77 -16.85
C ALA A 77 4.14 4.41 -16.39
N PRO A 78 2.99 4.35 -15.69
CA PRO A 78 2.35 3.07 -15.39
C PRO A 78 1.94 2.33 -16.66
N LEU A 79 1.99 1.01 -16.61
CA LEU A 79 1.36 0.15 -17.61
C LEU A 79 -0.16 0.27 -17.46
N THR A 80 -0.86 0.32 -18.59
CA THR A 80 -2.33 0.39 -18.62
C THR A 80 -2.87 -0.96 -19.04
N ILE A 81 -3.79 -1.49 -18.25
CA ILE A 81 -4.39 -2.81 -18.43
C ILE A 81 -5.92 -2.65 -18.34
N SER A 82 -6.68 -3.45 -19.09
CA SER A 82 -8.14 -3.41 -19.01
C SER A 82 -8.66 -3.93 -17.68
N GLU A 83 -8.05 -4.99 -17.17
CA GLU A 83 -8.49 -5.76 -16.02
C GLU A 83 -7.30 -6.53 -15.44
N VAL A 84 -7.26 -6.70 -14.13
CA VAL A 84 -6.25 -7.51 -13.44
C VAL A 84 -6.92 -8.34 -12.36
N ASP A 85 -6.66 -9.65 -12.38
CA ASP A 85 -7.00 -10.53 -11.26
C ASP A 85 -5.81 -10.64 -10.31
N VAL A 86 -6.08 -10.46 -9.03
CA VAL A 86 -5.06 -10.43 -7.98
C VAL A 86 -5.39 -11.50 -6.93
N ASP A 87 -4.45 -12.40 -6.69
CA ASP A 87 -4.50 -13.26 -5.51
C ASP A 87 -4.32 -12.40 -4.26
N VAL A 88 -5.31 -12.42 -3.36
CA VAL A 88 -5.32 -11.65 -2.11
C VAL A 88 -4.12 -11.96 -1.24
N CYS A 89 -3.62 -13.20 -1.30
CA CYS A 89 -2.47 -13.62 -0.52
C CYS A 89 -1.14 -13.06 -1.07
N ASN A 90 -1.18 -12.38 -2.22
CA ASN A 90 -0.08 -11.59 -2.76
C ASN A 90 -0.14 -10.10 -2.36
N ILE A 91 -1.18 -9.66 -1.66
CA ILE A 91 -1.37 -8.26 -1.28
C ILE A 91 -0.71 -8.02 0.09
N ALA A 92 0.25 -7.09 0.12
CA ALA A 92 0.93 -6.64 1.32
C ALA A 92 0.12 -5.57 2.05
N ALA A 93 -0.48 -4.65 1.29
CA ALA A 93 -1.31 -3.58 1.82
C ALA A 93 -2.27 -3.04 0.76
N VAL A 94 -3.30 -2.33 1.20
CA VAL A 94 -4.21 -1.57 0.36
C VAL A 94 -4.37 -0.17 0.92
N ILE A 95 -4.37 0.84 0.05
CA ILE A 95 -4.76 2.19 0.41
C ILE A 95 -6.11 2.53 -0.22
N GLU A 96 -7.02 3.00 0.63
CA GLU A 96 -8.28 3.63 0.24
C GLU A 96 -8.28 5.12 0.60
N GLY A 97 -9.08 5.90 -0.12
CA GLY A 97 -9.34 7.29 0.20
C GLY A 97 -9.93 8.07 -0.96
N PRO A 98 -10.06 9.40 -0.82
CA PRO A 98 -10.67 10.27 -1.81
C PRO A 98 -9.71 10.55 -2.96
N PHE A 99 -9.47 9.54 -3.81
CA PHE A 99 -8.67 9.71 -5.03
C PHE A 99 -9.36 10.70 -5.98
N VAL A 100 -8.80 11.90 -6.12
CA VAL A 100 -9.22 12.89 -7.13
C VAL A 100 -8.43 12.74 -8.42
N LEU A 101 -7.17 12.35 -8.27
CA LEU A 101 -6.21 12.07 -9.33
C LEU A 101 -5.65 10.67 -9.12
N SER A 102 -5.14 10.08 -10.20
CA SER A 102 -4.40 8.83 -10.06
C SER A 102 -3.13 9.09 -9.22
N PRO A 103 -2.87 8.28 -8.18
CA PRO A 103 -1.65 8.36 -7.38
C PRO A 103 -0.41 7.86 -8.15
N LEU A 104 -0.61 7.19 -9.29
CA LEU A 104 0.44 6.68 -10.17
C LEU A 104 0.66 7.57 -11.40
N ALA A 105 -0.16 8.61 -11.60
CA ALA A 105 0.09 9.64 -12.58
C ALA A 105 1.36 10.39 -12.17
N VAL A 106 2.25 10.63 -13.13
CA VAL A 106 3.56 11.24 -12.89
C VAL A 106 3.39 12.62 -12.23
N VAL A 107 3.49 12.68 -10.90
CA VAL A 107 3.61 13.93 -10.17
C VAL A 107 5.08 14.12 -9.86
N ASN A 108 5.69 15.05 -10.59
CA ASN A 108 7.03 15.55 -10.29
C ASN A 108 7.14 15.94 -8.80
N GLY A 109 8.18 15.45 -8.14
CA GLY A 109 8.97 16.32 -7.27
C GLY A 109 8.92 16.08 -5.77
N PHE A 110 9.19 14.86 -5.29
CA PHE A 110 10.03 14.71 -4.11
C PHE A 110 11.06 13.60 -4.36
N ARG A 111 12.30 14.00 -4.63
CA ARG A 111 13.44 13.08 -4.62
C ARG A 111 13.86 12.91 -3.17
N VAL A 112 13.20 12.04 -2.42
CA VAL A 112 13.81 11.54 -1.18
C VAL A 112 14.98 10.67 -1.64
N GLY A 113 16.19 10.99 -1.15
CA GLY A 113 17.40 10.28 -1.54
C GLY A 113 17.17 8.77 -1.45
N LYS A 114 17.64 8.02 -2.46
CA LYS A 114 17.63 6.56 -2.43
C LYS A 114 18.40 6.11 -1.19
N THR A 115 17.72 5.81 -0.10
CA THR A 115 18.26 4.86 0.88
C THR A 115 17.99 3.50 0.28
N PRO A 116 19.03 2.76 -0.16
CA PRO A 116 18.85 1.37 -0.51
C PRO A 116 18.45 0.66 0.79
N LEU A 117 17.17 0.32 0.92
CA LEU A 117 16.78 -0.75 1.82
C LEU A 117 17.32 -2.03 1.19
N THR A 118 18.58 -2.32 1.52
CA THR A 118 19.21 -3.61 1.24
C THR A 118 18.26 -4.67 1.75
N ALA A 119 17.86 -5.60 0.88
CA ALA A 119 17.06 -6.76 1.26
C ALA A 119 17.86 -7.62 2.25
N THR A 120 17.83 -7.25 3.52
CA THR A 120 18.28 -8.08 4.62
C THR A 120 17.29 -9.22 4.74
N SER A 121 17.78 -10.45 4.86
CA SER A 121 16.95 -11.60 5.25
C SER A 121 16.27 -11.25 6.56
N PHE A 122 14.97 -10.98 6.51
CA PHE A 122 14.20 -10.60 7.68
C PHE A 122 13.95 -11.84 8.53
N PRO A 123 14.30 -11.81 9.83
CA PRO A 123 13.94 -12.90 10.73
C PRO A 123 12.42 -13.00 10.80
N GLU A 124 11.92 -14.24 10.77
CA GLU A 124 10.51 -14.56 11.00
C GLU A 124 10.13 -14.08 12.41
N ARG A 125 9.46 -12.92 12.48
CA ARG A 125 8.96 -12.35 13.75
C ARG A 125 7.55 -12.91 13.97
N LYS A 126 7.23 -13.33 15.20
CA LYS A 126 5.88 -13.83 15.52
C LYS A 126 4.87 -12.68 15.44
N VAL A 127 3.78 -12.90 14.71
CA VAL A 127 2.72 -11.91 14.47
C VAL A 127 2.08 -11.44 15.78
N ASP A 128 1.74 -12.35 16.68
CA ASP A 128 1.09 -12.04 17.98
C ASP A 128 1.91 -11.04 18.83
N SER A 129 3.24 -11.15 18.80
CA SER A 129 4.12 -10.24 19.55
C SER A 129 4.21 -8.85 18.90
N LEU A 130 4.05 -8.79 17.57
CA LEU A 130 4.09 -7.53 16.83
C LEU A 130 2.79 -6.74 17.02
N GLU A 131 1.66 -7.45 17.08
CA GLU A 131 0.35 -6.86 17.33
C GLU A 131 0.29 -6.16 18.68
N GLU A 132 0.72 -6.83 19.76
CA GLU A 132 0.80 -6.21 21.10
C GLU A 132 1.72 -4.98 21.11
N GLU A 133 2.90 -5.07 20.49
CA GLU A 133 3.83 -3.94 20.33
C GLU A 133 3.16 -2.75 19.60
N LEU A 134 2.36 -3.02 18.57
CA LEU A 134 1.69 -1.98 17.79
C LEU A 134 0.48 -1.39 18.52
N LYS A 135 -0.29 -2.20 19.27
CA LYS A 135 -1.39 -1.71 20.12
C LYS A 135 -0.91 -0.68 21.15
N GLU A 136 0.31 -0.84 21.67
CA GLU A 136 0.92 0.17 22.57
C GLU A 136 1.27 1.50 21.89
N LEU A 137 1.36 1.50 20.55
CA LEU A 137 1.76 2.65 19.73
C LEU A 137 0.58 3.35 19.05
N GLU A 138 -0.66 2.93 19.31
CA GLU A 138 -1.86 3.53 18.70
C GLU A 138 -1.89 5.04 18.89
N GLY A 139 -2.26 5.76 17.82
CA GLY A 139 -2.27 7.21 17.77
C GLY A 139 -0.90 7.88 17.57
N GLN A 140 0.21 7.12 17.57
CA GLN A 140 1.54 7.67 17.29
C GLN A 140 1.84 7.68 15.79
N ASN A 141 2.73 8.59 15.37
CA ASN A 141 3.25 8.56 14.00
C ASN A 141 4.35 7.51 13.90
N ILE A 142 4.19 6.53 13.02
CA ILE A 142 5.13 5.43 12.82
C ILE A 142 5.42 5.23 11.32
N GLY A 143 6.47 4.46 11.04
CA GLY A 143 6.65 3.82 9.75
C GLY A 143 6.49 2.30 9.88
N VAL A 144 5.87 1.65 8.89
CA VAL A 144 5.76 0.20 8.80
C VAL A 144 6.32 -0.25 7.48
N SER A 145 7.36 -1.07 7.51
CA SER A 145 7.93 -1.69 6.32
C SER A 145 7.37 -3.09 6.13
N THR A 146 7.07 -3.45 4.89
CA THR A 146 6.55 -4.76 4.51
C THR A 146 7.46 -5.48 3.51
N LEU A 147 7.21 -6.76 3.31
CA LEU A 147 7.65 -7.51 2.14
C LEU A 147 7.25 -6.78 0.85
N GLY A 148 8.02 -6.99 -0.21
CA GLY A 148 7.92 -6.20 -1.44
C GLY A 148 8.65 -4.85 -1.38
N GLY A 149 9.27 -4.51 -0.24
CA GLY A 149 10.08 -3.30 -0.08
C GLY A 149 9.25 -2.02 0.06
N TRP A 150 8.02 -2.15 0.56
CA TRP A 150 7.17 -1.01 0.87
C TRP A 150 7.44 -0.48 2.26
N THR A 151 7.35 0.83 2.44
CA THR A 151 7.30 1.47 3.76
C THR A 151 6.16 2.47 3.78
N PHE A 152 5.23 2.28 4.69
CA PHE A 152 4.08 3.16 4.93
C PHE A 152 4.35 4.03 6.15
N GLY A 153 4.17 5.33 6.01
CA GLY A 153 4.37 6.29 7.07
C GLY A 153 3.09 7.09 7.31
N GLY A 154 2.70 7.22 8.57
CA GLY A 154 1.47 7.90 8.96
C GLY A 154 1.17 7.74 10.45
N GLN A 155 -0.03 8.09 10.86
CA GLN A 155 -0.51 7.85 12.21
C GLN A 155 -1.04 6.42 12.33
N LEU A 156 -0.56 5.66 13.31
CA LEU A 156 -1.12 4.35 13.63
C LEU A 156 -2.55 4.52 14.14
N GLY A 157 -3.51 3.89 13.46
CA GLY A 157 -4.89 3.75 13.88
C GLY A 157 -5.11 2.42 14.58
N ASP A 158 -6.22 1.78 14.27
CA ASP A 158 -6.61 0.50 14.86
C ASP A 158 -5.62 -0.62 14.46
N VAL A 159 -5.29 -1.45 15.44
CA VAL A 159 -4.49 -2.68 15.27
C VAL A 159 -5.35 -3.87 15.67
N ASP A 160 -5.59 -4.77 14.72
CA ASP A 160 -6.32 -6.02 14.95
C ASP A 160 -5.38 -7.22 14.78
N ASP A 161 -5.86 -8.43 15.11
CA ASP A 161 -5.14 -9.72 15.16
C ASP A 161 -4.22 -9.98 13.95
N CYS A 162 -4.48 -9.30 12.84
CA CYS A 162 -3.87 -9.56 11.56
C CYS A 162 -3.73 -8.32 10.65
N ILE A 163 -4.16 -7.13 11.07
CA ILE A 163 -4.20 -5.93 10.24
C ILE A 163 -3.73 -4.71 11.02
N VAL A 164 -3.04 -3.82 10.32
CA VAL A 164 -2.66 -2.50 10.84
C VAL A 164 -3.24 -1.41 9.96
N LEU A 165 -3.95 -0.47 10.58
CA LEU A 165 -4.44 0.74 9.95
C LEU A 165 -3.43 1.88 10.09
N ILE A 166 -3.04 2.52 8.98
CA ILE A 166 -2.26 3.76 8.99
C ILE A 166 -3.07 4.88 8.35
N GLY A 167 -3.33 5.93 9.12
CA GLY A 167 -3.97 7.17 8.70
C GLY A 167 -2.97 8.31 8.49
N SER A 168 -3.51 9.51 8.27
CA SER A 168 -2.73 10.71 8.03
C SER A 168 -1.85 11.12 9.22
N ALA A 169 -0.57 11.40 8.96
CA ALA A 169 0.37 11.85 9.99
C ALA A 169 -0.07 13.14 10.69
N THR A 170 0.15 13.23 12.00
CA THR A 170 -0.22 14.40 12.81
C THR A 170 0.93 15.38 13.05
N THR A 171 2.17 14.91 12.93
CA THR A 171 3.40 15.71 13.09
C THR A 171 4.44 15.30 12.05
N ASN A 172 5.38 16.21 11.76
CA ASN A 172 6.52 15.86 10.90
C ASN A 172 7.48 14.96 11.68
N PHE A 173 7.84 13.82 11.09
CA PHE A 173 8.73 12.85 11.71
C PHE A 173 9.72 12.30 10.66
N PRO A 174 11.01 12.08 10.98
CA PRO A 174 11.93 11.34 10.09
C PRO A 174 11.74 9.81 10.18
N PRO A 175 11.55 9.08 9.06
CA PRO A 175 11.71 9.53 7.70
C PRO A 175 10.52 10.37 7.25
N ALA A 176 10.83 11.45 6.50
CA ALA A 176 9.97 12.58 6.17
C ALA A 176 8.47 12.27 6.01
N LEU A 177 7.74 12.29 7.12
CA LEU A 177 6.28 12.35 7.12
C LEU A 177 5.84 13.78 6.82
N VAL A 178 4.80 13.90 6.01
CA VAL A 178 4.13 15.17 5.74
C VAL A 178 2.83 15.17 6.54
N ILE A 179 2.62 16.21 7.37
CA ILE A 179 1.39 16.36 8.16
C ILE A 179 0.16 16.29 7.25
N GLY A 180 -0.87 15.56 7.69
CA GLY A 180 -2.11 15.36 6.95
C GLY A 180 -1.96 14.43 5.74
N SER A 181 -0.97 13.55 5.74
CA SER A 181 -0.76 12.59 4.66
C SER A 181 -0.34 11.20 5.12
N VAL A 182 -0.62 10.22 4.26
CA VAL A 182 0.05 8.92 4.25
C VAL A 182 1.20 8.99 3.25
N VAL A 183 2.41 8.67 3.71
CA VAL A 183 3.61 8.64 2.86
C VAL A 183 3.95 7.19 2.56
N VAL A 184 4.18 6.85 1.29
CA VAL A 184 4.57 5.49 0.92
C VAL A 184 5.86 5.51 0.15
N PHE A 185 6.85 4.74 0.61
CA PHE A 185 8.08 4.47 -0.09
C PHE A 185 8.01 3.09 -0.74
N GLY A 186 8.59 2.94 -1.92
CA GLY A 186 8.65 1.62 -2.54
C GLY A 186 9.27 1.56 -3.93
N PRO A 187 9.52 0.33 -4.41
CA PRO A 187 10.31 0.08 -5.60
C PRO A 187 9.59 0.44 -6.90
N ALA A 188 8.26 0.54 -6.91
CA ALA A 188 7.50 0.86 -8.12
C ALA A 188 7.45 2.36 -8.44
N PHE A 189 7.79 3.25 -7.50
CA PHE A 189 7.59 4.69 -7.65
C PHE A 189 8.78 5.42 -8.28
N PRO A 190 8.56 6.27 -9.30
CA PRO A 190 9.57 7.20 -9.78
C PRO A 190 9.96 8.17 -8.66
N GLY A 191 11.23 8.17 -8.25
CA GLY A 191 11.69 8.96 -7.10
C GLY A 191 11.54 8.25 -5.75
N GLY A 192 11.01 7.02 -5.73
CA GLY A 192 11.03 6.13 -4.57
C GLY A 192 9.91 6.35 -3.55
N SER A 193 9.02 7.33 -3.76
CA SER A 193 7.90 7.59 -2.84
C SER A 193 6.69 8.27 -3.50
N ILE A 194 5.54 8.19 -2.85
CA ILE A 194 4.35 9.00 -3.07
C ILE A 194 3.87 9.59 -1.74
N VAL A 195 3.18 10.73 -1.82
CA VAL A 195 2.56 11.39 -0.67
C VAL A 195 1.07 11.56 -0.97
N LEU A 196 0.22 11.00 -0.12
CA LEU A 196 -1.24 11.01 -0.26
C LEU A 196 -1.83 11.92 0.83
N THR A 197 -2.12 13.16 0.47
CA THR A 197 -2.65 14.18 1.39
C THR A 197 -4.17 14.10 1.47
N GLY A 198 -4.72 14.05 2.70
CA GLY A 198 -6.16 13.97 2.97
C GLY A 198 -6.52 12.73 3.78
N ASN A 199 -7.79 12.36 3.76
CA ASN A 199 -8.30 11.23 4.55
C ASN A 199 -8.05 9.90 3.82
N PHE A 200 -6.77 9.53 3.69
CA PHE A 200 -6.34 8.23 3.20
C PHE A 200 -6.07 7.27 4.35
N HIS A 201 -6.38 6.00 4.13
CA HIS A 201 -6.18 4.92 5.06
C HIS A 201 -5.43 3.78 4.37
N ALA A 202 -4.34 3.32 4.97
CA ALA A 202 -3.61 2.14 4.54
C ALA A 202 -3.93 0.98 5.47
N TRP A 203 -4.51 -0.08 4.93
CA TRP A 203 -4.69 -1.36 5.62
C TRP A 203 -3.52 -2.26 5.24
N ILE A 204 -2.76 -2.71 6.24
CA ILE A 204 -1.52 -3.45 6.06
C ILE A 204 -1.69 -4.85 6.62
N ASN A 205 -1.39 -5.87 5.83
CA ASN A 205 -1.38 -7.26 6.28
C ASN A 205 -0.21 -7.46 7.25
N LEU A 206 -0.49 -7.74 8.53
CA LEU A 206 0.55 -7.95 9.56
C LEU A 206 1.54 -9.04 9.19
N LYS A 207 1.10 -10.07 8.46
CA LYS A 207 1.98 -11.15 7.99
C LYS A 207 3.02 -10.68 6.98
N ALA A 208 2.78 -9.55 6.31
CA ALA A 208 3.72 -8.94 5.40
C ALA A 208 4.68 -7.97 6.10
N VAL A 209 4.44 -7.59 7.35
CA VAL A 209 5.27 -6.61 8.07
C VAL A 209 6.62 -7.21 8.44
N VAL A 210 7.68 -6.47 8.15
CA VAL A 210 9.07 -6.87 8.44
C VAL A 210 9.74 -5.95 9.47
N GLN A 211 9.29 -4.71 9.58
CA GLN A 211 9.90 -3.74 10.49
C GLN A 211 8.91 -2.62 10.85
N VAL A 212 8.99 -2.16 12.10
CA VAL A 212 8.35 -0.93 12.57
C VAL A 212 9.44 0.12 12.79
N LEU A 213 9.19 1.35 12.35
CA LEU A 213 10.05 2.51 12.45
C LEU A 213 9.40 3.49 13.42
N LEU A 214 10.10 3.77 14.52
CA LEU A 214 9.60 4.62 15.60
C LEU A 214 10.24 6.02 15.56
N PRO A 215 9.58 7.00 16.23
CA PRO A 215 10.12 8.29 16.66
C PRO A 215 11.60 8.32 17.08
#